data_AF-A0A7C7IAM2-F1
#
_entry.id   AF-A0A7C7IAM2-F1
#
_cell.length_a   1.000
_cell.length_b   1.000
_cell.length_c   1.000
_cell.angle_alpha   90.00
_cell.angle_beta   90.00
_cell.angle_gamma   90.00
#
_symmetry.space_group_name_H-M   'P 1'
#
loop_
_entity.id
_entity.type
_entity.pdbx_description
1 polymer ?
#
loop_
_entity_poly.entity_id
_entity_poly.type
_entity_poly.pdbx_seq_one_letter_code
_entity_poly.pdbx_strand_id
1 'polypeptide(L)'
;MGVGDLDGDSKQEIIFPVPATGQEGWYIFEWNGVVGSDDYGDTYSSINSVEIDVCCIDDASVFRGDHERTTIKDIDGDGQQELVIMIRRGDTRGTLITSVTGDIVHNAGGSGSETWASEGFINSDEYGGGSPYHSLPADLDGDGTYELVNHTWQNLNFYNIDVTGADTYVAAAPGSDDSHYQASQYDNVSLFGGTAADIDNDGNEECF
;
A
#
# COMPACT_ATOMS: atom_id res chain seq x y z
N MET A 1 -8.10 -0.43 -5.98
CA MET A 1 -7.67 -1.03 -7.26
C MET A 1 -6.45 -0.26 -7.70
N GLY A 2 -5.39 -0.97 -8.09
CA GLY A 2 -4.15 -0.41 -8.61
C GLY A 2 -3.79 -1.01 -9.96
N VAL A 3 -2.86 -0.36 -10.66
CA VAL A 3 -2.20 -0.86 -11.87
C VAL A 3 -0.71 -0.57 -11.75
N GLY A 4 0.14 -1.55 -12.04
CA GLY A 4 1.59 -1.44 -11.95
C GLY A 4 2.29 -2.76 -12.28
N ASP A 5 3.61 -2.76 -12.34
CA ASP A 5 4.48 -3.91 -12.69
C ASP A 5 4.99 -4.59 -11.41
N LEU A 6 4.17 -5.42 -10.76
CA LEU A 6 4.44 -5.93 -9.41
C LEU A 6 5.67 -6.84 -9.33
N ASP A 7 5.95 -7.63 -10.37
CA ASP A 7 7.08 -8.55 -10.41
C ASP A 7 8.25 -8.07 -11.30
N GLY A 8 8.14 -6.88 -11.89
CA GLY A 8 9.23 -6.19 -12.59
C GLY A 8 9.54 -6.77 -13.97
N ASP A 9 8.60 -7.47 -14.59
CA ASP A 9 8.80 -8.15 -15.87
C ASP A 9 8.43 -7.29 -17.09
N SER A 10 8.07 -6.02 -16.85
CA SER A 10 7.58 -5.03 -17.84
C SER A 10 6.20 -5.34 -18.42
N LYS A 11 5.46 -6.27 -17.83
CA LYS A 11 4.01 -6.35 -18.01
C LYS A 11 3.37 -5.54 -16.89
N GLN A 12 2.06 -5.36 -16.99
CA GLN A 12 1.33 -4.57 -16.02
C GLN A 12 0.25 -5.47 -15.44
N GLU A 13 0.04 -5.35 -14.15
CA GLU A 13 -0.96 -6.08 -13.43
C GLU A 13 -2.08 -5.14 -13.04
N ILE A 14 -3.31 -5.62 -13.12
CA ILE A 14 -4.46 -5.02 -12.45
C ILE A 14 -4.64 -5.75 -11.13
N ILE A 15 -4.69 -5.00 -10.03
CA ILE A 15 -4.86 -5.55 -8.68
C ILE A 15 -6.06 -4.94 -7.97
N PHE A 16 -6.87 -5.78 -7.32
CA PHE A 16 -7.98 -5.33 -6.49
C PHE A 16 -8.33 -6.35 -5.41
N PRO A 17 -8.83 -5.91 -4.25
CA PRO A 17 -9.20 -6.82 -3.18
C PRO A 17 -10.56 -7.46 -3.46
N VAL A 18 -10.70 -8.70 -3.03
CA VAL A 18 -11.93 -9.50 -3.12
C VAL A 18 -12.33 -9.92 -1.70
N PRO A 19 -13.41 -9.38 -1.12
CA PRO A 19 -13.85 -9.72 0.24
C PRO A 19 -14.88 -10.86 0.28
N ALA A 20 -14.93 -11.69 -0.77
CA ALA A 20 -15.90 -12.76 -0.87
C ALA A 20 -15.49 -13.94 0.03
N THR A 21 -16.43 -14.45 0.82
CA THR A 21 -16.14 -15.52 1.79
C THR A 21 -15.57 -16.77 1.11
N GLY A 22 -14.39 -17.22 1.55
CA GLY A 22 -13.65 -18.34 0.96
C GLY A 22 -12.85 -17.99 -0.30
N GLN A 23 -12.75 -16.70 -0.62
CA GLN A 23 -12.06 -16.10 -1.77
C GLN A 23 -11.40 -14.77 -1.37
N GLU A 24 -11.06 -14.62 -0.09
CA GLU A 24 -10.47 -13.40 0.44
C GLU A 24 -9.03 -13.23 -0.05
N GLY A 25 -8.70 -12.03 -0.52
CA GLY A 25 -7.36 -11.76 -1.06
C GLY A 25 -7.33 -10.54 -1.96
N TRP A 26 -6.12 -10.13 -2.29
CA TRP A 26 -5.86 -9.25 -3.42
C TRP A 26 -5.66 -10.08 -4.66
N TYR A 27 -6.55 -9.91 -5.64
CA TYR A 27 -6.51 -10.65 -6.88
C TYR A 27 -5.71 -9.85 -7.89
N ILE A 28 -4.75 -10.51 -8.52
CA ILE A 28 -3.84 -9.93 -9.49
C ILE A 28 -4.09 -10.56 -10.85
N PHE A 29 -4.28 -9.72 -11.87
CA PHE A 29 -4.43 -10.13 -13.26
C PHE A 29 -3.29 -9.50 -14.04
N GLU A 30 -2.42 -10.33 -14.60
CA GLU A 30 -1.26 -9.90 -15.38
C GLU A 30 -1.62 -9.76 -16.86
N TRP A 31 -1.11 -8.72 -17.50
CA TRP A 31 -1.23 -8.53 -18.93
C TRP A 31 -0.41 -9.55 -19.72
N ASN A 32 -0.89 -10.04 -20.86
CA ASN A 32 -0.18 -11.05 -21.65
C ASN A 32 1.11 -10.57 -22.37
N GLY A 33 1.54 -9.32 -22.18
CA GLY A 33 2.74 -8.74 -22.80
C GLY A 33 2.60 -8.33 -24.27
N VAL A 34 1.43 -8.50 -24.90
CA VAL A 34 1.23 -8.21 -26.34
C VAL A 34 0.64 -6.82 -26.53
N VAL A 35 1.47 -5.84 -26.93
CA VAL A 35 1.05 -4.43 -27.15
C VAL A 35 -0.26 -4.33 -27.95
N GLY A 36 -1.28 -3.73 -27.33
CA GLY A 36 -2.61 -3.52 -27.90
C GLY A 36 -3.59 -4.69 -27.76
N SER A 37 -3.24 -5.76 -27.02
CA SER A 37 -4.17 -6.86 -26.71
C SER A 37 -5.18 -6.49 -25.62
N ASP A 38 -4.80 -5.61 -24.68
CA ASP A 38 -5.51 -5.33 -23.43
C ASP A 38 -5.97 -6.60 -22.70
N ASP A 39 -5.23 -7.70 -22.88
CA ASP A 39 -5.60 -9.03 -22.41
C ASP A 39 -4.93 -9.36 -21.09
N TYR A 40 -5.73 -9.31 -20.02
CA TYR A 40 -5.35 -9.62 -18.63
C TYR A 40 -5.86 -11.00 -18.19
N GLY A 41 -6.39 -11.77 -19.14
CA GLY A 41 -6.86 -13.12 -18.92
C GLY A 41 -8.31 -13.28 -18.49
N ASP A 42 -8.77 -14.53 -18.51
CA ASP A 42 -10.11 -14.94 -18.09
C ASP A 42 -10.13 -15.40 -16.62
N THR A 43 -8.95 -15.50 -16.00
CA THR A 43 -8.79 -15.84 -14.59
C THR A 43 -7.63 -15.06 -13.98
N TYR A 44 -7.59 -14.98 -12.66
CA TYR A 44 -6.52 -14.29 -11.94
C TYR A 44 -5.18 -15.02 -12.18
N SER A 45 -4.10 -14.27 -12.12
CA SER A 45 -2.74 -14.79 -12.25
C SER A 45 -2.22 -15.21 -10.87
N SER A 46 -2.37 -14.33 -9.87
CA SER A 46 -1.95 -14.55 -8.48
C SER A 46 -2.98 -14.05 -7.47
N ILE A 47 -2.84 -14.47 -6.21
CA ILE A 47 -3.55 -13.92 -5.05
C ILE A 47 -2.54 -13.57 -3.97
N ASN A 48 -2.51 -12.29 -3.56
CA ASN A 48 -1.79 -11.85 -2.36
C ASN A 48 -2.73 -11.92 -1.15
N SER A 49 -2.38 -12.76 -0.15
CA SER A 49 -3.16 -12.94 1.08
C SER A 49 -2.55 -12.26 2.31
N VAL A 50 -1.43 -11.55 2.17
CA VAL A 50 -0.66 -11.02 3.31
C VAL A 50 -1.49 -10.10 4.20
N GLU A 51 -2.37 -9.26 3.62
CA GLU A 51 -3.29 -8.43 4.42
C GLU A 51 -4.20 -9.28 5.33
N ILE A 52 -4.69 -10.43 4.84
CA ILE A 52 -5.57 -11.32 5.62
C ILE A 52 -4.80 -11.90 6.80
N ASP A 53 -3.55 -12.29 6.57
CA ASP A 53 -2.67 -12.83 7.61
C ASP A 53 -2.33 -11.77 8.69
N VAL A 54 -2.39 -10.48 8.35
CA VAL A 54 -2.13 -9.36 9.27
C VAL A 54 -3.39 -8.88 9.99
N CYS A 55 -4.48 -8.60 9.28
CA CYS A 55 -5.68 -7.97 9.86
C CYS A 55 -6.70 -8.94 10.45
N CYS A 56 -6.64 -10.21 10.00
CA CYS A 56 -7.82 -11.05 9.92
C CYS A 56 -7.49 -12.54 10.15
N ILE A 57 -6.38 -12.83 10.82
CA ILE A 57 -5.84 -14.19 11.01
C ILE A 57 -6.83 -15.17 11.67
N ASP A 58 -7.66 -14.68 12.58
CA ASP A 58 -8.63 -15.50 13.31
C ASP A 58 -9.90 -15.78 12.49
N ASP A 59 -10.23 -14.90 11.55
CA ASP A 59 -11.45 -15.00 10.74
C ASP A 59 -11.31 -14.19 9.44
N ALA A 60 -10.87 -14.85 8.36
CA ALA A 60 -10.75 -14.21 7.04
C ALA A 60 -12.07 -13.59 6.55
N SER A 61 -13.24 -14.05 7.02
CA SER A 61 -14.53 -13.51 6.60
C SER A 61 -14.79 -12.08 7.07
N VAL A 62 -13.95 -11.55 7.97
CA VAL A 62 -13.98 -10.14 8.38
C VAL A 62 -13.22 -9.22 7.42
N PHE A 63 -12.44 -9.76 6.49
CA PHE A 63 -11.79 -9.00 5.44
C PHE A 63 -12.82 -8.21 4.63
N ARG A 64 -12.51 -6.94 4.34
CA ARG A 64 -13.42 -6.04 3.60
C ARG A 64 -12.81 -5.48 2.33
N GLY A 65 -11.48 -5.37 2.26
CA GLY A 65 -10.80 -4.82 1.09
C GLY A 65 -11.26 -3.40 0.74
N ASP A 66 -11.79 -2.64 1.69
CA ASP A 66 -12.24 -1.26 1.44
C ASP A 66 -11.06 -0.31 1.59
N HIS A 67 -10.37 -0.11 0.47
CA HIS A 67 -9.18 0.74 0.35
C HIS A 67 -9.47 1.95 -0.53
N GLU A 68 -9.17 3.15 -0.05
CA GLU A 68 -9.37 4.39 -0.81
C GLU A 68 -8.29 4.62 -1.86
N ARG A 69 -7.04 4.22 -1.58
CA ARG A 69 -5.93 4.26 -2.55
C ARG A 69 -5.11 2.98 -2.52
N THR A 70 -4.48 2.68 -3.64
CA THR A 70 -3.54 1.58 -3.81
C THR A 70 -2.33 2.17 -4.52
N THR A 71 -1.14 1.97 -3.96
CA THR A 71 0.12 2.43 -4.57
C THR A 71 0.93 1.20 -4.95
N ILE A 72 1.49 1.21 -6.17
CA ILE A 72 2.44 0.21 -6.67
C ILE A 72 3.66 0.98 -7.13
N LYS A 73 4.76 0.84 -6.41
CA LYS A 73 5.99 1.60 -6.65
C LYS A 73 7.14 0.99 -5.85
N ASP A 74 8.32 0.97 -6.46
CA ASP A 74 9.63 0.82 -5.79
C ASP A 74 9.86 2.04 -4.88
N ILE A 75 9.48 1.93 -3.62
CA ILE A 75 9.57 2.98 -2.60
C ILE A 75 10.87 2.91 -1.80
N ASP A 76 11.57 1.78 -1.79
CA ASP A 76 12.81 1.61 -1.02
C ASP A 76 14.08 1.52 -1.89
N GLY A 77 13.92 1.53 -3.22
CA GLY A 77 14.99 1.64 -4.20
C GLY A 77 15.73 0.33 -4.44
N ASP A 78 15.17 -0.82 -4.07
CA ASP A 78 15.82 -2.13 -4.23
C ASP A 78 15.60 -2.76 -5.63
N GLY A 79 14.69 -2.19 -6.43
CA GLY A 79 14.34 -2.61 -7.78
C GLY A 79 13.15 -3.57 -7.87
N GLN A 80 12.57 -3.99 -6.75
CA GLN A 80 11.25 -4.61 -6.64
C GLN A 80 10.17 -3.51 -6.63
N GLN A 81 8.91 -3.84 -6.92
CA GLN A 81 7.80 -2.90 -6.75
C GLN A 81 6.96 -3.31 -5.55
N GLU A 82 6.62 -2.34 -4.72
CA GLU A 82 5.84 -2.59 -3.52
C GLU A 82 4.39 -2.23 -3.72
N LEU A 83 3.51 -3.12 -3.28
CA LEU A 83 2.12 -2.81 -3.00
C LEU A 83 2.04 -2.15 -1.62
N VAL A 84 1.82 -0.84 -1.61
CA VAL A 84 1.61 -0.05 -0.39
C VAL A 84 0.11 0.21 -0.23
N ILE A 85 -0.45 -0.32 0.85
CA ILE A 85 -1.87 -0.22 1.17
C ILE A 85 -2.09 0.12 2.63
N MET A 86 -3.33 0.46 2.95
CA MET A 86 -3.72 0.72 4.32
C MET A 86 -4.85 -0.19 4.76
N ILE A 87 -4.57 -1.03 5.75
CA ILE A 87 -5.55 -1.86 6.41
C ILE A 87 -6.51 -0.95 7.17
N ARG A 88 -7.69 -0.71 6.60
CA ARG A 88 -8.69 0.22 7.15
C ARG A 88 -9.57 -0.40 8.22
N ARG A 89 -9.73 -1.72 8.18
CA ARG A 89 -10.63 -2.51 9.03
C ARG A 89 -9.96 -3.78 9.50
N GLY A 90 -10.52 -4.34 10.57
CA GLY A 90 -9.92 -5.45 11.29
C GLY A 90 -9.26 -4.95 12.58
N ASP A 91 -8.51 -5.86 13.17
CA ASP A 91 -7.65 -5.64 14.32
C ASP A 91 -6.39 -6.47 14.04
N THR A 92 -5.29 -5.91 13.56
CA THR A 92 -4.81 -4.51 13.53
C THR A 92 -5.23 -3.67 12.29
N ARG A 93 -4.81 -2.39 12.24
CA ARG A 93 -5.00 -1.41 11.15
C ARG A 93 -3.73 -0.60 10.93
N GLY A 94 -3.51 -0.11 9.72
CA GLY A 94 -2.35 0.73 9.43
C GLY A 94 -1.74 0.44 8.07
N THR A 95 -0.50 0.85 7.88
CA THR A 95 0.20 0.76 6.60
C THR A 95 0.85 -0.60 6.46
N LEU A 96 0.52 -1.31 5.38
CA LEU A 96 1.12 -2.58 5.01
C LEU A 96 1.88 -2.38 3.69
N ILE A 97 3.15 -2.78 3.69
CA ILE A 97 4.01 -2.85 2.52
C ILE A 97 4.27 -4.31 2.21
N THR A 98 3.96 -4.71 0.97
CA THR A 98 4.18 -6.07 0.49
C THR A 98 4.79 -6.07 -0.89
N SER A 99 5.60 -7.08 -1.15
CA SER A 99 6.19 -7.34 -2.46
C SER A 99 6.05 -8.79 -2.86
N VAL A 100 6.46 -9.08 -4.08
CA VAL A 100 6.43 -10.41 -4.67
C VAL A 100 7.78 -10.77 -5.26
N THR A 101 8.29 -11.95 -4.90
CA THR A 101 9.45 -12.55 -5.56
C THR A 101 9.00 -13.67 -6.48
N GLY A 102 9.52 -13.69 -7.70
CA GLY A 102 9.16 -14.67 -8.73
C GLY A 102 8.24 -14.06 -9.78
N ASP A 103 7.87 -14.87 -10.78
CA ASP A 103 7.03 -14.47 -11.91
C ASP A 103 5.56 -14.69 -11.56
N ILE A 104 4.78 -13.63 -11.55
CA ILE A 104 3.32 -13.73 -11.70
C ILE A 104 3.14 -14.22 -13.15
N VAL A 105 2.35 -15.28 -13.33
CA VAL A 105 2.16 -15.89 -14.65
C VAL A 105 0.76 -15.68 -15.16
N HIS A 106 0.66 -15.13 -16.37
CA HIS A 106 -0.60 -14.74 -16.97
C HIS A 106 -1.56 -15.93 -17.03
N ASN A 107 -2.78 -15.73 -16.52
CA ASN A 107 -3.82 -16.77 -16.46
C ASN A 107 -3.42 -18.03 -15.64
N ALA A 108 -2.47 -17.94 -14.72
CA ALA A 108 -2.04 -19.10 -13.95
C ALA A 108 -3.09 -19.63 -12.96
N GLY A 109 -4.12 -18.86 -12.61
CA GLY A 109 -5.14 -19.28 -11.65
C GLY A 109 -4.55 -19.64 -10.28
N GLY A 110 -3.50 -18.94 -9.85
CA GLY A 110 -2.79 -19.21 -8.60
C GLY A 110 -1.90 -20.46 -8.62
N SER A 111 -1.60 -21.01 -9.80
CA SER A 111 -0.64 -22.13 -9.94
C SER A 111 0.80 -21.70 -10.21
N GLY A 112 1.07 -20.39 -10.15
CA GLY A 112 2.42 -19.84 -10.25
C GLY A 112 3.30 -20.22 -9.05
N SER A 113 4.55 -19.76 -9.09
CA SER A 113 5.57 -20.05 -8.05
C SER A 113 6.06 -18.79 -7.34
N GLU A 114 5.42 -17.65 -7.62
CA GLU A 114 5.64 -16.39 -6.95
C GLU A 114 5.35 -16.49 -5.45
N THR A 115 6.06 -15.71 -4.66
CA THR A 115 5.91 -15.66 -3.21
C THR A 115 5.69 -14.23 -2.77
N TRP A 116 4.54 -13.99 -2.15
CA TRP A 116 4.22 -12.72 -1.52
C TRP A 116 4.78 -12.66 -0.09
N ALA A 117 5.35 -11.52 0.27
CA ALA A 117 5.88 -11.27 1.60
C ALA A 117 5.41 -9.92 2.15
N SER A 118 5.32 -9.82 3.49
CA SER A 118 5.25 -8.52 4.15
C SER A 118 6.68 -8.02 4.32
N GLU A 119 6.93 -6.81 3.86
CA GLU A 119 8.20 -6.11 4.08
C GLU A 119 8.10 -5.22 5.32
N GLY A 120 6.95 -4.56 5.48
CA GLY A 120 6.70 -3.67 6.60
C GLY A 120 5.24 -3.61 7.03
N PHE A 121 5.02 -3.46 8.32
CA PHE A 121 3.72 -3.09 8.87
C PHE A 121 3.86 -2.09 10.00
N ILE A 122 3.13 -0.97 9.91
CA ILE A 122 3.08 0.07 10.95
C ILE A 122 1.63 0.24 11.40
N ASN A 123 1.37 0.01 12.69
CA ASN A 123 0.02 0.07 13.26
C ASN A 123 -0.43 1.53 13.45
N SER A 124 -1.52 1.93 12.81
CA SER A 124 -2.03 3.30 12.91
C SER A 124 -2.56 3.66 14.30
N ASP A 125 -2.97 2.68 15.10
CA ASP A 125 -3.50 2.92 16.45
C ASP A 125 -2.45 3.55 17.39
N GLU A 126 -1.17 3.46 17.03
CA GLU A 126 -0.05 4.06 17.75
C GLU A 126 0.12 5.57 17.49
N TYR A 127 -0.55 6.11 16.45
CA TYR A 127 -0.36 7.47 15.93
C TYR A 127 -1.64 8.33 15.93
N GLY A 128 -2.59 7.98 16.81
CA GLY A 128 -3.83 8.74 16.99
C GLY A 128 -4.80 8.66 15.80
N GLY A 129 -5.80 9.55 15.79
CA GLY A 129 -6.81 9.58 14.74
C GLY A 129 -7.79 8.40 14.79
N GLY A 130 -8.08 7.83 13.62
CA GLY A 130 -9.11 6.82 13.40
C GLY A 130 -8.72 5.91 12.23
N SER A 131 -9.70 5.44 11.46
CA SER A 131 -9.42 4.54 10.33
C SER A 131 -8.44 5.15 9.32
N PRO A 132 -7.43 4.40 8.85
CA PRO A 132 -6.53 4.77 7.76
C PRO A 132 -7.26 5.07 6.44
N TYR A 133 -6.67 5.92 5.59
CA TYR A 133 -7.21 6.29 4.27
C TYR A 133 -6.17 6.29 3.14
N HIS A 134 -5.00 6.89 3.36
CA HIS A 134 -3.94 6.88 2.35
C HIS A 134 -2.50 6.96 2.91
N SER A 135 -1.60 6.11 2.42
CA SER A 135 -0.14 6.19 2.56
C SER A 135 0.46 6.72 1.27
N LEU A 136 0.87 7.98 1.28
CA LEU A 136 1.43 8.68 0.12
C LEU A 136 2.96 8.64 0.16
N PRO A 137 3.65 7.95 -0.77
CA PRO A 137 5.09 8.15 -0.92
C PRO A 137 5.40 9.57 -1.37
N ALA A 138 6.35 10.23 -0.71
CA ALA A 138 6.86 11.56 -1.01
C ALA A 138 8.31 11.69 -0.52
N ASP A 139 9.19 12.35 -1.28
CA ASP A 139 10.55 12.72 -0.85
C ASP A 139 10.47 14.05 -0.09
N LEU A 140 10.18 14.02 1.22
CA LEU A 140 9.83 15.22 1.99
C LEU A 140 11.04 16.08 2.35
N ASP A 141 12.25 15.52 2.32
CA ASP A 141 13.48 16.21 2.72
C ASP A 141 14.55 16.30 1.61
N GLY A 142 14.20 15.83 0.41
CA GLY A 142 14.97 16.02 -0.82
C GLY A 142 16.24 15.17 -0.86
N ASP A 143 16.31 14.10 -0.06
CA ASP A 143 17.46 13.21 0.01
C ASP A 143 17.43 12.10 -1.07
N GLY A 144 16.32 12.00 -1.80
CA GLY A 144 16.10 11.05 -2.88
C GLY A 144 15.55 9.69 -2.42
N THR A 145 15.23 9.55 -1.13
CA THR A 145 14.45 8.43 -0.59
C THR A 145 12.99 8.87 -0.36
N TYR A 146 12.12 7.94 -0.01
CA TYR A 146 10.70 8.24 0.20
C TYR A 146 10.35 8.18 1.69
N GLU A 147 9.50 9.09 2.11
CA GLU A 147 8.65 8.93 3.29
C GLU A 147 7.24 8.57 2.84
N LEU A 148 6.55 7.77 3.64
CA LEU A 148 5.12 7.54 3.50
C LEU A 148 4.39 8.51 4.41
N VAL A 149 3.71 9.50 3.83
CA VAL A 149 2.76 10.38 4.53
C VAL A 149 1.44 9.64 4.71
N ASN A 150 1.17 9.21 5.93
CA ASN A 150 -0.02 8.47 6.27
C ASN A 150 -1.09 9.42 6.77
N HIS A 151 -2.31 9.24 6.27
CA HIS A 151 -3.47 10.01 6.68
C HIS A 151 -4.58 9.11 7.20
N THR A 152 -5.16 9.49 8.35
CA THR A 152 -6.25 8.79 9.02
C THR A 152 -7.44 9.71 9.27
N TRP A 153 -8.64 9.14 9.33
CA TRP A 153 -9.85 9.82 9.79
C TRP A 153 -9.70 10.32 11.24
N GLN A 154 -10.60 11.22 11.67
CA GLN A 154 -10.53 12.04 12.88
C GLN A 154 -9.39 13.07 12.87
N ASN A 155 -9.78 14.35 12.89
CA ASN A 155 -8.88 15.50 13.01
C ASN A 155 -7.89 15.71 11.85
N LEU A 156 -8.15 15.11 10.68
CA LEU A 156 -7.23 15.13 9.54
C LEU A 156 -5.81 14.80 10.02
N ASN A 157 -5.68 13.61 10.62
CA ASN A 157 -4.49 13.20 11.34
C ASN A 157 -3.45 12.60 10.40
N PHE A 158 -2.18 12.95 10.63
CA PHE A 158 -1.03 12.54 9.85
C PHE A 158 0.05 11.92 10.71
N TYR A 159 0.76 10.93 10.18
CA TYR A 159 2.03 10.43 10.71
C TYR A 159 2.88 9.92 9.55
N ASN A 160 4.20 9.98 9.71
CA ASN A 160 5.12 9.61 8.64
C ASN A 160 5.85 8.31 8.97
N ILE A 161 6.19 7.57 7.92
CA ILE A 161 7.07 6.41 7.97
C ILE A 161 8.22 6.69 7.03
N ASP A 162 9.44 6.66 7.54
CA ASP A 162 10.69 6.86 6.82
C ASP A 162 11.14 5.53 6.19
N VAL A 163 11.50 5.54 4.90
CA VAL A 163 12.05 4.37 4.18
C VAL A 163 13.58 4.43 4.24
N THR A 164 14.12 3.90 5.34
CA THR A 164 15.55 4.02 5.67
C THR A 164 16.47 3.05 4.91
N GLY A 165 15.90 2.17 4.09
CA GLY A 165 16.59 1.20 3.24
C GLY A 165 15.67 0.06 2.82
N ALA A 166 16.21 -0.87 2.02
CA ALA A 166 15.48 -2.05 1.55
C ALA A 166 14.79 -2.80 2.69
N ASP A 167 13.50 -3.09 2.53
CA ASP A 167 12.62 -3.74 3.51
C ASP A 167 12.63 -3.09 4.91
N THR A 168 13.00 -1.80 5.02
CA THR A 168 13.26 -1.16 6.33
C THR A 168 12.51 0.16 6.49
N TYR A 169 11.40 0.10 7.23
CA TYR A 169 10.47 1.21 7.44
C TYR A 169 10.42 1.64 8.90
N VAL A 170 10.58 2.93 9.17
CA VAL A 170 10.67 3.47 10.54
C VAL A 170 9.70 4.63 10.74
N ALA A 171 8.76 4.46 11.67
CA ALA A 171 7.94 5.56 12.15
C ALA A 171 8.54 6.15 13.44
N ALA A 172 8.09 7.36 13.80
CA ALA A 172 8.43 7.97 15.08
C ALA A 172 8.04 7.05 16.25
N ALA A 173 8.76 7.12 17.37
CA ALA A 173 8.42 6.31 18.53
C ALA A 173 6.99 6.61 19.02
N PRO A 174 6.12 5.60 19.21
CA PRO A 174 4.75 5.82 19.64
C PRO A 174 4.65 6.69 20.90
N GLY A 175 3.84 7.75 20.82
CA GLY A 175 3.63 8.70 21.92
C GLY A 175 4.77 9.69 22.17
N SER A 176 5.80 9.75 21.31
CA SER A 176 6.74 10.87 21.34
C SER A 176 6.06 12.17 20.92
N ASP A 177 6.65 13.29 21.34
CA ASP A 177 6.30 14.60 20.77
C ASP A 177 6.42 14.51 19.23
N ASP A 178 5.46 15.11 18.54
CA ASP A 178 5.38 15.16 17.08
C ASP A 178 5.36 13.79 16.35
N SER A 179 5.06 12.68 17.06
CA SER A 179 4.86 11.36 16.42
C SER A 179 3.68 11.33 15.45
N HIS A 180 2.74 12.26 15.60
CA HIS A 180 1.63 12.47 14.68
C HIS A 180 1.17 13.93 14.76
N TYR A 181 0.42 14.38 13.75
CA TYR A 181 -0.08 15.75 13.65
C TYR A 181 -1.57 15.78 13.28
N GLN A 182 -2.36 16.49 14.09
CA GLN A 182 -3.78 16.72 13.84
C GLN A 182 -4.00 18.09 13.18
N ALA A 183 -4.18 18.10 11.87
CA ALA A 183 -4.29 19.33 11.09
C ALA A 183 -5.65 20.03 11.24
N SER A 184 -6.67 19.36 11.79
CA SER A 184 -7.99 19.92 12.02
C SER A 184 -8.49 19.73 13.46
N GLN A 185 -9.18 20.75 13.97
CA GLN A 185 -9.88 20.70 15.25
C GLN A 185 -11.22 19.95 15.17
N TYR A 186 -11.67 19.64 13.95
CA TYR A 186 -12.93 18.95 13.67
C TYR A 186 -12.68 17.58 13.09
N ASP A 187 -13.73 16.76 13.08
CA ASP A 187 -13.70 15.47 12.42
C ASP A 187 -13.65 15.62 10.88
N ASN A 188 -12.43 15.76 10.35
CA ASN A 188 -12.14 15.96 8.93
C ASN A 188 -11.26 14.83 8.41
N VAL A 189 -11.36 14.60 7.10
CA VAL A 189 -10.67 13.54 6.36
C VAL A 189 -10.58 13.94 4.89
N SER A 190 -9.48 13.59 4.22
CA SER A 190 -9.42 13.59 2.75
C SER A 190 -9.85 12.24 2.18
N LEU A 191 -10.99 12.20 1.49
CA LEU A 191 -11.55 10.96 0.93
C LEU A 191 -10.78 10.44 -0.31
N PHE A 192 -10.05 11.31 -1.00
CA PHE A 192 -9.34 10.98 -2.24
C PHE A 192 -7.83 10.90 -2.03
N GLY A 193 -7.38 10.89 -0.78
CA GLY A 193 -5.96 10.95 -0.45
C GLY A 193 -5.35 12.31 -0.81
N GLY A 194 -4.11 12.27 -1.27
CA GLY A 194 -3.34 13.43 -1.67
C GLY A 194 -2.36 13.07 -2.79
N THR A 195 -1.60 14.07 -3.23
CA THR A 195 -0.52 13.89 -4.19
C THR A 195 0.74 14.59 -3.67
N ALA A 196 1.90 14.06 -4.07
CA ALA A 196 3.20 14.64 -3.80
C ALA A 196 3.74 15.30 -5.08
N ALA A 197 4.35 16.47 -4.92
CA ALA A 197 5.13 17.12 -5.97
C ALA A 197 6.02 18.21 -5.35
N ASP A 198 7.22 18.39 -5.89
CA ASP A 198 8.05 19.57 -5.64
C ASP A 198 7.43 20.79 -6.38
N ILE A 199 6.61 21.57 -5.68
CA ILE A 199 5.85 22.66 -6.28
C ILE A 199 6.74 23.89 -6.46
N ASP A 200 7.63 24.15 -5.52
CA ASP A 200 8.44 25.36 -5.50
C ASP A 200 9.88 25.19 -6.02
N ASN A 201 10.24 23.96 -6.43
CA ASN A 201 11.53 23.54 -6.97
C ASN A 201 12.68 23.70 -5.99
N ASP A 202 12.44 23.47 -4.70
CA ASP A 202 13.47 23.50 -3.65
C ASP A 202 14.16 22.15 -3.42
N GLY A 203 13.64 21.09 -4.05
CA GLY A 203 14.16 19.72 -3.97
C GLY A 203 13.36 18.81 -3.04
N ASN A 204 12.46 19.35 -2.21
CA ASN A 204 11.54 18.57 -1.39
C ASN A 204 10.18 18.43 -2.10
N GLU A 205 9.43 17.38 -1.80
CA GLU A 205 8.05 17.23 -2.28
C GLU A 205 7.03 17.74 -1.25
N GLU A 206 6.13 18.61 -1.69
CA GLU A 206 4.95 18.98 -0.91
C GLU A 206 3.80 17.98 -1.12
N CYS A 207 3.13 17.64 -0.02
CA CYS A 207 1.91 16.82 -0.03
C CYS A 207 0.65 17.69 0.09
N PHE A 208 -0.34 17.49 -0.79
CA PHE A 208 -1.60 18.26 -0.81
C PHE A 208 -2.83 17.47 -1.25
#